data_AF-A0A2T9ZVG6-F1
#
_entry.id   AF-A0A2T9ZVG6-F1
#
_cell.length_a   1.000
_cell.length_b   1.000
_cell.length_c   1.000
_cell.angle_alpha   90.00
_cell.angle_beta   90.00
_cell.angle_gamma   90.00
#
_symmetry.space_group_name_H-M   'P 1'
#
loop_
_entity.id
_entity.type
_entity.pdbx_description
1 polymer ?
#
loop_
_entity_poly.entity_id
_entity_poly.type
_entity_poly.pdbx_seq_one_letter_code
_entity_poly.pdbx_strand_id
1 'polypeptide(L)'
;MGPIPSEPKYYLNKEQVNGLEVLRKFGWRIVCVRRPTVFDTTTILLNKHTNKLGVLGSDGILRISNNLKIRENSKKRDVTKINRTRPLQFRKTHK
;
A
#
# COMPACT_ATOMS: atom_id res chain seq x y z
N MET A 1 -14.25 -7.35 3.68
CA MET A 1 -13.63 -6.20 4.38
C MET A 1 -12.20 -6.05 3.90
N GLY A 2 -11.86 -4.93 3.25
CA GLY A 2 -10.47 -4.65 2.85
C GLY A 2 -9.60 -4.30 4.07
N PRO A 3 -8.26 -4.25 3.93
CA PRO A 3 -7.34 -3.93 5.04
C PRO A 3 -7.45 -2.48 5.55
N ILE A 4 -8.19 -1.63 4.83
CA ILE A 4 -8.48 -0.25 5.20
C ILE A 4 -9.99 -0.16 5.47
N PRO A 5 -10.41 0.16 6.72
CA PRO A 5 -11.81 0.37 7.02
C PRO A 5 -12.35 1.65 6.36
N SER A 6 -13.63 1.62 5.97
CA SER A 6 -14.34 2.76 5.37
C SER A 6 -14.31 4.00 6.27
N GLU A 7 -14.40 3.78 7.59
CA GLU A 7 -14.42 4.81 8.61
C GLU A 7 -13.31 4.55 9.64
N PRO A 8 -12.12 5.14 9.47
CA PRO A 8 -10.98 4.94 10.38
C PRO A 8 -11.26 5.34 11.82
N LYS A 9 -12.21 6.26 12.04
CA LYS A 9 -12.57 6.81 13.35
C LYS A 9 -13.05 5.74 14.34
N TYR A 10 -13.65 4.64 13.86
CA TYR A 10 -14.08 3.54 14.72
C TYR A 10 -12.94 2.63 15.19
N TYR A 11 -11.74 2.81 14.64
CA TYR A 11 -10.58 1.95 14.91
C TYR A 11 -9.41 2.71 15.52
N LEU A 12 -9.58 4.02 15.71
CA LEU A 12 -8.57 4.92 16.25
C LEU A 12 -9.13 5.55 17.51
N ASN A 13 -8.29 5.69 18.52
CA ASN A 13 -8.63 6.49 19.69
C ASN A 13 -8.55 7.99 19.38
N LYS A 14 -8.92 8.83 20.35
CA LYS A 14 -9.00 10.29 20.17
C LYS A 14 -7.63 10.89 19.82
N GLU A 15 -6.57 10.47 20.49
CA GLU A 15 -5.21 10.94 20.24
C GLU A 15 -4.75 10.60 18.82
N GLN A 16 -5.05 9.39 18.36
CA GLN A 16 -4.76 8.93 17.01
C GLN A 16 -5.56 9.69 15.95
N VAL A 17 -6.85 9.98 16.19
CA VAL A 17 -7.65 10.79 15.26
C VAL A 17 -7.05 12.18 15.11
N ASN A 18 -6.67 12.83 16.21
CA ASN A 18 -6.05 14.15 16.20
C ASN A 18 -4.69 14.12 15.50
N GLY A 19 -3.83 13.16 15.85
CA GLY A 19 -2.52 12.99 15.22
C GLY A 19 -2.64 12.74 13.72
N LEU A 20 -3.58 11.88 13.31
CA LEU A 20 -3.87 11.59 11.90
C LEU A 20 -4.29 12.86 11.14
N GLU A 21 -5.15 13.70 11.72
CA GLU A 21 -5.60 14.93 11.07
C GLU A 21 -4.43 15.87 10.74
N VAL A 22 -3.49 16.02 11.67
CA VAL A 22 -2.26 16.79 11.45
C VAL A 22 -1.39 16.12 10.38
N LEU A 23 -1.13 14.81 10.52
CA LEU A 23 -0.26 14.05 9.62
C LEU A 23 -0.78 14.01 8.17
N ARG A 24 -2.10 14.03 7.96
CA ARG A 24 -2.70 14.11 6.62
C ARG A 24 -2.27 15.36 5.86
N LYS A 25 -2.05 16.48 6.55
CA LYS A 25 -1.54 17.74 5.94
C LYS A 25 -0.12 17.57 5.40
N PHE A 26 0.65 16.64 5.94
CA PHE A 26 2.02 16.29 5.51
C PHE A 26 2.07 15.08 4.58
N GLY A 27 0.93 14.68 4.00
CA GLY A 27 0.86 13.62 2.99
C GLY A 27 0.87 12.20 3.55
N TRP A 28 0.66 12.01 4.85
CA TRP A 28 0.48 10.69 5.44
C TRP A 28 -0.96 10.18 5.27
N ARG A 29 -1.09 8.90 4.94
CA ARG A 29 -2.38 8.22 4.82
C ARG A 29 -2.34 6.83 5.42
N ILE A 30 -3.47 6.37 5.96
CA ILE A 30 -3.60 5.00 6.46
C ILE A 30 -3.54 4.02 5.29
N VAL A 31 -2.77 2.96 5.46
CA VAL A 31 -2.68 1.85 4.48
C VAL A 31 -3.07 0.50 5.07
N CYS A 32 -3.02 0.37 6.40
CA CYS A 32 -3.41 -0.85 7.10
C CYS A 32 -3.74 -0.52 8.56
N VAL A 33 -4.82 -1.11 9.09
CA VAL A 33 -5.09 -1.15 10.52
C VAL A 33 -5.07 -2.61 10.95
N ARG A 34 -4.03 -3.02 11.68
CA ARG A 34 -3.87 -4.37 12.19
C ARG A 34 -4.55 -4.49 13.54
N ARG A 35 -5.49 -5.43 13.68
CA ARG A 35 -6.26 -5.68 14.91
C ARG A 35 -6.11 -7.13 15.36
N PRO A 36 -5.03 -7.45 16.10
CA PRO A 36 -4.90 -8.76 16.73
C PRO A 36 -5.90 -8.88 17.88
N THR A 37 -6.42 -10.08 18.14
CA THR A 37 -7.34 -10.30 19.28
C THR A 37 -6.67 -10.12 20.63
N VAL A 38 -5.35 -10.33 20.69
CA VAL A 38 -4.56 -10.42 21.94
C VAL A 38 -3.57 -9.25 22.10
N PHE A 39 -3.28 -8.51 21.02
CA PHE A 39 -2.30 -7.42 21.02
C PHE A 39 -2.94 -6.10 20.62
N ASP A 40 -2.24 -5.01 20.92
CA ASP A 40 -2.69 -3.67 20.60
C ASP A 40 -2.91 -3.45 19.09
N THR A 41 -3.94 -2.66 18.81
CA THR A 41 -4.26 -2.24 17.44
C THR A 41 -3.12 -1.37 16.90
N THR A 42 -2.55 -1.79 15.77
CA THR A 42 -1.44 -1.09 15.12
C THR A 42 -1.93 -0.41 13.84
N THR A 43 -1.83 0.91 13.79
CA THR A 43 -2.19 1.70 12.60
C THR A 43 -0.95 2.04 11.80
N ILE A 44 -0.90 1.61 10.55
CA ILE A 44 0.23 1.84 9.65
C ILE A 44 -0.14 2.95 8.66
N LEU A 45 0.75 3.95 8.56
CA LEU A 45 0.66 5.03 7.58
C LEU A 45 1.77 4.96 6.55
N LEU A 46 1.45 5.43 5.35
CA LEU A 46 2.37 5.67 4.25
C LEU A 46 2.41 7.16 3.94
N ASN A 47 3.60 7.72 3.80
CA ASN A 47 3.78 9.07 3.30
C ASN A 47 3.81 9.07 1.76
N LYS A 48 2.94 9.86 1.12
CA LYS A 48 2.85 9.95 -0.35
C LYS A 48 4.10 10.55 -0.99
N HIS A 49 4.80 11.46 -0.30
CA HIS A 49 5.95 12.19 -0.85
C HIS A 49 7.24 11.41 -0.73
N THR A 50 7.47 10.75 0.41
CA THR A 50 8.74 10.08 0.72
C THR A 50 8.67 8.56 0.57
N ASN A 51 7.48 8.01 0.33
CA ASN A 51 7.21 6.56 0.31
C ASN A 51 7.64 5.84 1.61
N LYS A 52 7.78 6.58 2.72
CA LYS A 52 8.13 6.04 4.04
C LYS A 52 6.91 5.49 4.75
N LEU A 53 7.14 4.45 5.55
CA LEU A 53 6.14 3.84 6.41
C LEU A 53 6.36 4.21 7.87
N GLY A 54 5.27 4.32 8.61
CA GLY A 54 5.31 4.57 10.04
C GLY A 54 4.10 4.00 10.76
N VAL A 55 4.24 3.82 12.07
CA VAL A 55 3.18 3.37 12.97
C VAL A 55 2.67 4.56 13.76
N LEU A 56 1.36 4.77 13.74
CA LEU A 56 0.70 5.71 14.63
C LEU A 56 0.40 5.02 15.95
N GLY A 57 1.11 5.41 17.00
CA GLY A 57 0.89 4.90 18.35
C GLY A 57 -0.45 5.35 18.92
N SER A 58 -0.87 4.72 20.02
CA SER A 58 -2.06 5.11 20.78
C SER A 58 -1.98 6.52 21.37
N ASP A 59 -0.77 7.08 21.47
CA ASP A 59 -0.49 8.45 21.88
C ASP A 59 -0.67 9.49 20.74
N GLY A 60 -1.03 9.05 19.54
CA GLY A 60 -1.14 9.92 18.37
C GLY A 60 0.22 10.31 17.77
N ILE A 61 1.32 9.72 18.22
CA ILE A 61 2.67 10.00 17.72
C ILE A 61 3.05 9.00 16.63
N LEU A 62 3.52 9.53 15.50
CA LEU A 62 4.02 8.74 14.38
C LEU A 62 5.47 8.30 14.63
N ARG A 63 5.69 6.99 14.65
CA ARG A 63 7.00 6.36 14.75
C ARG A 63 7.39 5.80 13.39
N ILE A 64 8.40 6.40 12.75
CA ILE A 64 8.91 5.95 11.45
C ILE A 64 9.76 4.70 11.68
N SER A 65 9.52 3.64 10.90
CA SER A 65 10.30 2.41 10.99
C SER A 65 10.76 1.96 9.61
N ASN A 66 12.07 1.78 9.47
CA ASN A 66 12.69 1.30 8.23
C ASN A 66 12.50 -0.22 8.01
N ASN A 67 11.98 -0.91 9.02
CA ASN A 67 11.79 -2.36 8.99
C ASN A 67 10.41 -2.77 8.44
N LEU A 68 9.53 -1.80 8.16
CA LEU A 68 8.23 -2.04 7.56
C LEU A 68 8.37 -2.13 6.03
N LYS A 69 7.80 -3.18 5.43
CA LYS A 69 7.68 -3.33 3.98
C LYS A 69 6.27 -3.78 3.63
N ILE A 70 5.68 -3.13 2.63
CA ILE A 70 4.43 -3.62 2.01
C ILE A 70 4.83 -4.67 0.97
N ARG A 71 4.29 -5.88 1.09
CA ARG A 71 4.55 -6.93 0.11
C ARG A 71 3.85 -6.58 -1.20
N GLU A 72 4.61 -6.46 -2.27
CA GLU A 72 4.06 -6.34 -3.61
C GLU A 72 3.42 -7.66 -4.02
N ASN A 73 2.18 -7.62 -4.48
CA ASN A 73 1.54 -8.76 -5.12
C ASN A 73 2.04 -8.80 -6.57
N SER A 74 3.07 -9.60 -6.84
CA SER A 74 3.66 -9.74 -8.17
C SER A 74 2.73 -10.52 -9.11
N LYS A 75 1.55 -9.97 -9.42
CA LYS A 75 0.97 -10.16 -10.75
C LYS A 75 1.56 -9.06 -11.61
N LYS A 76 2.76 -9.31 -12.16
CA LYS A 76 3.25 -8.52 -13.30
C LYS A 76 2.13 -8.57 -14.33
N ARG A 77 1.44 -7.45 -14.56
CA ARG A 77 0.77 -7.27 -15.83
C ARG A 77 1.90 -7.20 -16.83
N ASP A 78 2.16 -8.30 -17.51
CA ASP A 78 3.01 -8.33 -18.69
C ASP A 78 2.42 -7.35 -19.70
N VAL A 79 2.87 -6.10 -19.64
CA VAL A 79 2.74 -5.15 -20.75
C VAL A 79 3.96 -5.39 -21.63
N THR A 80 4.13 -6.63 -22.09
CA THR A 80 5.11 -6.99 -23.10
C THR A 80 4.52 -6.62 -24.45
N LYS A 81 4.94 -5.45 -24.93
CA LYS A 81 5.10 -5.04 -26.33
C LYS A 81 4.36 -5.92 -27.36
N ILE A 82 3.29 -5.38 -27.94
CA ILE A 82 2.72 -5.87 -29.21
C ILE A 82 3.83 -5.73 -30.26
N ASN A 83 4.60 -6.79 -30.46
CA ASN A 83 5.55 -6.89 -31.56
C ASN A 83 4.76 -7.05 -32.85
N ARG A 84 5.00 -6.13 -33.78
CA ARG A 84 4.49 -6.11 -35.15
C ARG A 84 4.58 -7.50 -35.77
N THR A 85 3.44 -8.07 -36.16
CA THR A 85 3.33 -9.30 -36.93
C THR A 85 4.16 -9.19 -38.19
N ARG A 86 5.25 -9.97 -38.30
CA ARG A 86 5.86 -10.22 -39.60
C ARG A 86 5.05 -11.32 -40.28
N PRO A 87 4.62 -11.16 -41.54
CA PRO A 87 3.83 -12.18 -42.22
C PRO A 87 4.67 -13.45 -42.43
N LEU A 88 4.02 -14.61 -42.23
CA LEU A 88 4.58 -15.94 -42.47
C LEU A 88 4.95 -16.08 -43.96
N GLN A 89 6.25 -16.13 -44.26
CA GLN A 89 6.75 -16.51 -45.57
C GLN A 89 6.62 -18.04 -45.70
N PHE A 90 5.61 -18.50 -46.44
CA PHE A 90 5.49 -19.91 -46.80
C PHE A 90 6.59 -20.29 -47.79
N ARG A 91 7.46 -21.21 -47.39
CA ARG A 91 8.52 -21.77 -48.24
C ARG A 91 7.85 -22.71 -49.25
N LYS A 92 7.81 -22.32 -50.53
CA LYS A 92 7.39 -23.22 -51.62
C LYS A 92 8.45 -24.31 -51.79
N THR A 93 8.07 -25.57 -51.58
CA THR A 93 8.86 -26.73 -51.98
C THR A 93 8.58 -27.02 -53.45
N HIS A 94 9.61 -26.89 -54.30
CA HIS A 94 9.56 -27.33 -55.70
C HIS A 94 9.68 -28.85 -55.78
N LYS A 95 8.91 -29.45 -56.68
CA LYS A 95 9.06 -30.83 -57.16
C LYS A 95 9.23 -30.77 -58.67
#